data_AF-A0A1B1NAF4-F1
#
_entry.id   AF-A0A1B1NAF4-F1
#
_cell.length_a   1.000
_cell.length_b   1.000
_cell.length_c   1.000
_cell.angle_alpha   90.00
_cell.angle_beta   90.00
_cell.angle_gamma   90.00
#
_symmetry.space_group_name_H-M   'P 1'
#
loop_
_entity.id
_entity.type
_entity.pdbx_description
1 polymer ?
#
loop_
_entity_poly.entity_id
_entity_poly.type
_entity_poly.pdbx_seq_one_letter_code
_entity_poly.pdbx_strand_id
1 'polypeptide(L)'
;MPRVPSGAADPDVQHTRADGPSALLRAAEEISGLAPDLGWAEASGMAEGLLDSVSHLLADAASGRDAPRPQPLVVGAIGGADRTPDHAGCRAAAARLRAHAPTLADHPRPWVATAAGVLDDLADLLDQVADRTRRGALGRSDKGVVLRRLHRSQQRLRDTLPPEDPQAVP
;
A
#
# COMPACT_ATOMS: atom_id res chain seq x y z
N MET A 1 -38.94 21.41 -44.60
CA MET A 1 -37.82 21.79 -43.72
C MET A 1 -37.98 21.01 -42.41
N PRO A 2 -37.06 20.08 -42.11
CA PRO A 2 -37.18 19.12 -41.01
C PRO A 2 -36.86 19.79 -39.67
N ARG A 3 -37.55 19.34 -38.61
CA ARG A 3 -37.31 19.75 -37.22
C ARG A 3 -36.97 18.49 -36.43
N VAL A 4 -35.70 18.35 -36.06
CA VAL A 4 -35.16 17.31 -35.15
C VAL A 4 -34.11 18.01 -34.26
N PRO A 5 -33.73 17.47 -33.09
CA PRO A 5 -34.33 17.77 -31.80
C PRO A 5 -33.33 18.48 -30.86
N SER A 6 -33.82 19.35 -29.97
CA SER A 6 -33.08 19.69 -28.75
C SER A 6 -33.25 18.51 -27.77
N GLY A 7 -32.45 17.47 -27.97
CA GLY A 7 -32.29 16.36 -27.03
C GLY A 7 -31.21 16.72 -26.01
N ALA A 8 -31.58 16.58 -24.75
CA ALA A 8 -30.81 16.72 -23.51
C ALA A 8 -29.28 16.65 -23.65
N ALA A 9 -28.62 17.63 -23.02
CA ALA A 9 -27.24 17.50 -22.59
C ALA A 9 -27.08 16.18 -21.82
N ASP A 10 -26.13 15.35 -22.27
CA ASP A 10 -25.69 14.15 -21.58
C ASP A 10 -25.37 14.48 -20.11
N PRO A 11 -26.05 13.85 -19.14
CA PRO A 11 -25.62 13.87 -17.76
C PRO A 11 -24.55 12.80 -17.54
N ASP A 12 -23.49 12.75 -18.36
CA ASP A 12 -22.37 11.83 -18.17
C ASP A 12 -21.20 12.47 -17.38
N VAL A 13 -21.54 13.48 -16.56
CA VAL A 13 -20.60 14.17 -15.65
C VAL A 13 -20.63 13.54 -14.24
N GLN A 14 -20.98 12.25 -14.12
CA GLN A 14 -20.98 11.52 -12.84
C GLN A 14 -19.68 10.73 -12.56
N HIS A 15 -18.56 11.07 -13.22
CA HIS A 15 -17.22 10.59 -12.83
C HIS A 15 -16.61 11.30 -11.60
N THR A 16 -17.44 11.97 -10.78
CA THR A 16 -16.99 12.56 -9.52
C THR A 16 -17.54 11.78 -8.35
N ARG A 17 -16.67 10.96 -7.75
CA ARG A 17 -16.37 11.02 -6.31
C ARG A 17 -15.26 10.02 -5.96
N ALA A 18 -14.11 10.55 -5.51
CA ALA A 18 -12.99 9.86 -4.85
C ALA A 18 -11.93 9.10 -5.71
N ASP A 19 -12.17 8.81 -6.99
CA ASP A 19 -11.31 7.85 -7.74
C ASP A 19 -10.36 8.47 -8.79
N GLY A 20 -10.07 9.77 -8.70
CA GLY A 20 -9.28 10.49 -9.71
C GLY A 20 -7.76 10.35 -9.53
N PRO A 21 -6.94 10.63 -10.57
CA PRO A 21 -5.48 10.65 -10.49
C PRO A 21 -4.91 11.44 -9.30
N SER A 22 -5.51 12.59 -8.96
CA SER A 22 -5.08 13.39 -7.81
C SER A 22 -5.35 12.73 -6.46
N ALA A 23 -6.38 11.89 -6.35
CA ALA A 23 -6.66 11.13 -5.12
C ALA A 23 -5.63 10.01 -4.93
N LEU A 24 -5.27 9.33 -6.02
CA LEU A 24 -4.22 8.30 -6.03
C LEU A 24 -2.85 8.89 -5.67
N LEU A 25 -2.49 10.06 -6.21
CA LEU A 25 -1.24 10.75 -5.84
C LEU A 25 -1.24 11.17 -4.37
N ARG A 26 -2.35 11.73 -3.87
CA ARG A 26 -2.46 12.07 -2.44
C ARG A 26 -2.31 10.83 -1.56
N ALA A 27 -2.95 9.72 -1.93
CA ALA A 27 -2.82 8.47 -1.20
C ALA A 27 -1.37 7.95 -1.23
N ALA A 28 -0.69 8.04 -2.38
CA ALA A 28 0.72 7.68 -2.49
C ALA A 28 1.61 8.53 -1.58
N GLU A 29 1.41 9.85 -1.57
CA GLU A 29 2.14 10.77 -0.68
C GLU A 29 1.88 10.45 0.80
N GLU A 30 0.62 10.27 1.19
CA GLU A 30 0.24 9.96 2.57
C GLU A 30 0.79 8.60 3.04
N ILE A 31 0.76 7.58 2.18
CA ILE A 31 1.30 6.23 2.46
C ILE A 31 2.83 6.26 2.55
N SER A 32 3.51 6.95 1.63
CA SER A 32 4.98 7.05 1.62
C SER A 32 5.54 7.76 2.86
N GLY A 33 4.75 8.64 3.47
CA GLY A 33 5.11 9.32 4.71
C GLY A 33 4.93 8.47 5.97
N LEU A 34 4.43 7.24 5.87
CA LEU A 34 4.24 6.35 7.03
C LEU A 34 5.52 5.58 7.33
N ALA A 35 5.93 5.60 8.60
CA ALA A 35 7.06 4.82 9.12
C ALA A 35 6.63 4.09 10.41
N PRO A 36 5.80 3.04 10.31
CA PRO A 36 5.34 2.32 11.50
C PRO A 36 6.48 1.57 12.17
N ASP A 37 6.69 1.81 13.46
CA ASP A 37 7.73 1.14 14.22
C ASP A 37 7.22 -0.14 14.89
N LEU A 38 7.58 -1.27 14.30
CA LEU A 38 7.25 -2.62 14.78
C LEU A 38 8.16 -3.11 15.90
N GLY A 39 9.15 -2.31 16.34
CA GLY A 39 10.09 -2.66 17.39
C GLY A 39 11.23 -3.59 16.95
N TRP A 40 11.14 -4.22 15.79
CA TRP A 40 12.26 -4.93 15.18
C TRP A 40 12.69 -4.20 13.93
N ALA A 41 13.96 -3.78 13.85
CA ALA A 41 14.46 -2.98 12.74
C ALA A 41 14.18 -3.63 11.38
N GLU A 42 14.38 -4.95 11.29
CA GLU A 42 14.08 -5.76 10.12
C GLU A 42 12.59 -5.71 9.72
N ALA A 43 11.68 -5.81 10.68
CA ALA A 43 10.25 -5.77 10.42
C ALA A 43 9.78 -4.36 10.05
N SER A 44 10.25 -3.33 10.76
CA SER A 44 9.92 -1.93 10.47
C SER A 44 10.37 -1.55 9.06
N GLY A 45 11.63 -1.84 8.68
CA GLY A 45 12.08 -1.53 7.32
C GLY A 45 11.42 -2.38 6.22
N MET A 46 10.99 -3.61 6.52
CA MET A 46 10.13 -4.35 5.57
C MET A 46 8.75 -3.71 5.40
N ALA A 47 8.14 -3.21 6.48
CA ALA A 47 6.88 -2.48 6.39
C ALA A 47 7.05 -1.19 5.59
N GLU A 48 8.12 -0.42 5.82
CA GLU A 48 8.47 0.77 5.03
C GLU A 48 8.65 0.44 3.55
N GLY A 49 9.41 -0.61 3.21
CA GLY A 49 9.59 -1.04 1.81
C GLY A 49 8.29 -1.46 1.12
N LEU A 50 7.35 -2.08 1.85
CA LEU A 50 6.01 -2.39 1.34
C LEU A 50 5.21 -1.12 1.05
N LEU A 51 5.24 -0.14 1.97
CA LEU A 51 4.55 1.13 1.83
C LEU A 51 5.09 1.94 0.64
N ASP A 52 6.41 1.95 0.47
CA ASP A 52 7.09 2.56 -0.67
C ASP A 52 6.66 1.91 -2.01
N SER A 53 6.68 0.57 -2.06
CA SER A 53 6.25 -0.18 -3.25
C SER A 53 4.79 0.10 -3.63
N VAL A 54 3.89 0.15 -2.64
CA VAL A 54 2.49 0.52 -2.86
C VAL A 54 2.38 1.97 -3.36
N SER A 55 3.13 2.91 -2.77
CA SER A 55 3.12 4.30 -3.19
C SER A 55 3.54 4.47 -4.66
N HIS A 56 4.54 3.72 -5.11
CA HIS A 56 4.94 3.68 -6.51
C HIS A 56 3.87 3.10 -7.43
N LEU A 57 3.18 2.02 -7.02
CA LEU A 57 2.04 1.47 -7.77
C LEU A 57 0.93 2.52 -7.92
N LEU A 58 0.59 3.23 -6.84
CA LEU A 58 -0.44 4.27 -6.87
C LEU A 58 -0.05 5.45 -7.79
N ALA A 59 1.24 5.83 -7.81
CA ALA A 59 1.74 6.84 -8.74
C ALA A 59 1.65 6.38 -10.21
N ASP A 60 1.92 5.11 -10.50
CA ASP A 60 1.73 4.53 -11.83
C ASP A 60 0.25 4.50 -12.25
N ALA A 61 -0.64 4.20 -11.29
CA ALA A 61 -2.09 4.22 -11.52
C ALA A 61 -2.58 5.63 -11.84
N ALA A 62 -2.15 6.62 -11.04
CA ALA A 62 -2.45 8.02 -11.26
C ALA A 62 -1.95 8.54 -12.61
N SER A 63 -0.80 8.03 -13.07
CA SER A 63 -0.22 8.37 -14.37
C SER A 63 -0.93 7.69 -15.55
N GLY A 64 -1.95 6.88 -15.29
CA GLY A 64 -2.71 6.21 -16.35
C GLY A 64 -1.98 5.03 -17.01
N ARG A 65 -0.95 4.44 -16.38
CA ARG A 65 -0.21 3.31 -16.96
C ARG A 65 -0.99 1.99 -16.96
N ASP A 66 -1.06 1.29 -18.07
CA ASP A 66 -1.81 0.02 -18.14
C ASP A 66 -1.17 -1.11 -17.32
N ALA A 67 0.14 -1.06 -17.11
CA ALA A 67 0.90 -1.98 -16.26
C ALA A 67 1.83 -1.20 -15.31
N PRO A 68 2.09 -1.73 -14.10
CA PRO A 68 3.04 -1.12 -13.18
C PRO A 68 4.47 -1.23 -13.76
N ARG A 69 5.33 -0.27 -13.41
CA ARG A 69 6.75 -0.35 -13.74
C ARG A 69 7.43 -1.47 -12.95
N PRO A 70 8.48 -2.09 -13.50
CA PRO A 70 9.40 -2.87 -12.68
C PRO A 70 9.94 -1.98 -11.55
N GLN A 71 10.02 -2.53 -10.35
CA GLN A 71 10.54 -1.83 -9.17
C GLN A 71 11.61 -2.71 -8.52
N PRO A 72 12.76 -2.13 -8.12
CA PRO A 72 13.71 -2.85 -7.30
C PRO A 72 13.04 -3.07 -5.93
N LEU A 73 12.55 -4.28 -5.69
CA LEU A 73 12.03 -4.63 -4.38
C LEU A 73 13.19 -4.63 -3.40
N VAL A 74 13.28 -3.58 -2.59
CA VAL A 74 14.29 -3.49 -1.52
C VAL A 74 14.01 -4.60 -0.52
N VAL A 75 14.85 -5.65 -0.54
CA VAL A 75 14.77 -6.76 0.40
C VAL A 75 15.65 -6.43 1.60
N GLY A 76 14.99 -6.02 2.69
CA GLY A 76 15.60 -5.98 4.02
C GLY A 76 15.94 -4.58 4.52
N ALA A 77 15.71 -4.37 5.81
CA ALA A 77 16.28 -3.25 6.55
C ALA A 77 17.72 -3.61 6.94
N ILE A 78 18.68 -2.73 6.66
CA ILE A 78 20.03 -2.86 7.24
C ILE A 78 19.92 -2.65 8.75
N GLY A 79 20.50 -3.58 9.51
CA GLY A 79 20.26 -3.78 10.94
C GLY A 79 20.31 -2.53 11.80
N GLY A 80 19.24 -2.35 12.59
CA GLY A 80 19.17 -1.45 13.74
C GLY A 80 18.89 -2.25 15.02
N ALA A 81 18.98 -1.59 16.17
CA ALA A 81 18.67 -2.25 17.44
C ALA A 81 17.17 -2.54 17.56
N ASP A 82 16.84 -3.74 18.01
CA ASP A 82 15.48 -4.07 18.44
C ASP A 82 15.09 -3.15 19.61
N ARG A 83 13.87 -2.61 19.58
CA ARG A 83 13.31 -1.66 20.54
C ARG A 83 11.84 -1.99 20.82
N THR A 84 11.25 -1.29 21.79
CA THR A 84 9.81 -1.41 22.02
C THR A 84 9.06 -0.81 20.83
N PRO A 85 8.06 -1.51 20.25
CA PRO A 85 7.24 -0.96 19.17
C PRO A 85 6.50 0.30 19.61
N ASP A 86 6.32 1.24 18.68
CA ASP A 86 5.48 2.40 18.90
C ASP A 86 4.01 2.03 18.73
N HIS A 87 3.33 1.80 19.85
CA HIS A 87 1.89 1.47 19.88
C HIS A 87 1.05 2.55 19.20
N ALA A 88 1.28 3.82 19.50
CA ALA A 88 0.48 4.93 18.98
C ALA A 88 0.73 5.11 17.48
N GLY A 89 1.99 5.04 17.05
CA GLY A 89 2.39 5.06 15.66
C GLY A 89 1.77 3.91 14.86
N CYS A 90 1.82 2.67 15.37
CA CYS A 90 1.19 1.51 14.73
C CYS A 90 -0.32 1.69 14.55
N ARG A 91 -1.04 2.16 15.59
CA ARG A 91 -2.49 2.43 15.51
C ARG A 91 -2.83 3.53 14.50
N ALA A 92 -2.07 4.63 14.53
CA ALA A 92 -2.28 5.75 13.62
C ALA A 92 -2.02 5.36 12.16
N ALA A 93 -0.94 4.60 11.90
CA ALA A 93 -0.66 4.06 10.58
C ALA A 93 -1.75 3.08 10.13
N ALA A 94 -2.16 2.11 10.97
CA ALA A 94 -3.22 1.17 10.65
C ALA A 94 -4.54 1.87 10.27
N ALA A 95 -4.94 2.91 11.02
CA ALA A 95 -6.14 3.69 10.71
C ALA A 95 -6.06 4.40 9.35
N ARG A 96 -4.89 4.98 9.02
CA ARG A 96 -4.66 5.62 7.71
C ARG A 96 -4.69 4.62 6.57
N LEU A 97 -4.04 3.47 6.72
CA LEU A 97 -4.05 2.42 5.69
C LEU A 97 -5.47 1.95 5.37
N ARG A 98 -6.29 1.72 6.40
CA ARG A 98 -7.71 1.34 6.21
C ARG A 98 -8.56 2.44 5.61
N ALA A 99 -8.19 3.71 5.78
CA ALA A 99 -8.90 4.80 5.15
C ALA A 99 -8.72 4.79 3.62
N HIS A 100 -7.59 4.29 3.11
CA HIS A 100 -7.32 4.21 1.67
C HIS A 100 -7.79 2.91 1.02
N ALA A 101 -7.76 1.79 1.75
CA ALA A 101 -8.01 0.47 1.16
C ALA A 101 -9.36 0.34 0.41
N PRO A 102 -10.50 0.85 0.91
CA PRO A 102 -11.78 0.76 0.19
C PRO A 102 -11.75 1.45 -1.18
N THR A 103 -11.22 2.67 -1.25
CA THR A 103 -11.11 3.42 -2.51
C THR A 103 -10.21 2.72 -3.52
N LEU A 104 -9.15 2.05 -3.06
CA LEU A 104 -8.24 1.31 -3.93
C LEU A 104 -8.81 -0.04 -4.38
N ALA A 105 -9.64 -0.68 -3.55
CA ALA A 105 -10.24 -1.98 -3.85
C ALA A 105 -11.22 -1.92 -5.03
N ASP A 106 -11.92 -0.80 -5.19
CA ASP A 106 -12.88 -0.58 -6.28
C ASP A 106 -12.22 -0.13 -7.60
N HIS A 107 -10.89 0.02 -7.63
CA HIS A 107 -10.17 0.49 -8.80
C HIS A 107 -10.19 -0.56 -9.95
N PRO A 108 -10.41 -0.14 -11.22
CA PRO A 108 -10.57 -1.08 -12.36
C PRO A 108 -9.31 -1.90 -12.70
N ARG A 109 -8.15 -1.51 -12.17
CA ARG A 109 -6.88 -2.20 -12.42
C ARG A 109 -6.60 -3.22 -11.30
N PRO A 110 -6.43 -4.52 -11.62
CA PRO A 110 -6.33 -5.58 -10.62
C PRO A 110 -5.09 -5.49 -9.72
N TRP A 111 -4.01 -4.89 -10.22
CA TRP A 111 -2.80 -4.66 -9.43
C TRP A 111 -2.97 -3.53 -8.39
N VAL A 112 -3.90 -2.58 -8.61
CA VAL A 112 -4.28 -1.58 -7.58
C VAL A 112 -5.14 -2.24 -6.50
N ALA A 113 -6.11 -3.07 -6.89
CA ALA A 113 -6.90 -3.85 -5.93
C ALA A 113 -6.01 -4.80 -5.09
N THR A 114 -4.94 -5.34 -5.68
CA THR A 114 -3.95 -6.13 -4.92
C THR A 114 -3.19 -5.28 -3.91
N ALA A 115 -2.78 -4.06 -4.29
CA ALA A 115 -2.18 -3.12 -3.36
C ALA A 115 -3.13 -2.78 -2.20
N ALA A 116 -4.42 -2.59 -2.47
CA ALA A 116 -5.44 -2.39 -1.44
C ALA A 116 -5.46 -3.54 -0.42
N GLY A 117 -5.48 -4.79 -0.89
CA GLY A 117 -5.45 -5.95 -0.02
C GLY A 117 -4.17 -6.06 0.81
N VAL A 118 -3.04 -5.56 0.31
CA VAL A 118 -1.78 -5.50 1.06
C VAL A 118 -1.83 -4.40 2.14
N LEU A 119 -2.47 -3.27 1.86
CA LEU A 119 -2.70 -2.23 2.88
C LEU A 119 -3.58 -2.74 4.02
N ASP A 120 -4.65 -3.48 3.72
CA ASP A 120 -5.49 -4.11 4.73
C ASP A 120 -4.72 -5.14 5.57
N ASP A 121 -3.98 -6.04 4.92
CA ASP A 121 -3.14 -7.04 5.59
C ASP A 121 -2.12 -6.39 6.53
N LEU A 122 -1.52 -5.28 6.10
CA LEU A 122 -0.55 -4.51 6.88
C LEU A 122 -1.24 -3.76 8.04
N ALA A 123 -2.39 -3.12 7.81
CA ALA A 123 -3.15 -2.46 8.87
C ALA A 123 -3.53 -3.43 9.99
N ASP A 124 -3.99 -4.63 9.64
CA ASP A 124 -4.30 -5.70 10.60
C ASP A 124 -3.06 -6.18 11.36
N LEU A 125 -1.91 -6.24 10.70
CA LEU A 125 -0.64 -6.58 11.34
C LEU A 125 -0.23 -5.50 12.36
N LEU A 126 -0.29 -4.23 11.98
CA LEU A 126 0.03 -3.09 12.84
C LEU A 126 -0.84 -3.07 14.09
N ASP A 127 -2.14 -3.30 13.94
CA ASP A 127 -3.07 -3.39 15.07
C ASP A 127 -2.76 -4.57 16.00
N GLN A 128 -2.45 -5.73 15.44
CA GLN A 128 -2.09 -6.91 16.22
C GLN A 128 -0.80 -6.68 17.02
N VAL A 129 0.19 -6.04 16.42
CA VAL A 129 1.43 -5.65 17.12
C VAL A 129 1.11 -4.65 18.22
N ALA A 130 0.33 -3.61 17.93
CA ALA A 130 -0.10 -2.63 18.92
C ALA A 130 -0.84 -3.29 20.11
N ASP A 131 -1.75 -4.22 19.86
CA ASP A 131 -2.50 -4.95 20.89
C ASP A 131 -1.64 -5.88 21.72
N ARG A 132 -0.70 -6.58 21.07
CA ARG A 132 0.23 -7.47 21.77
C ARG A 132 1.18 -6.67 22.66
N THR A 133 1.74 -5.56 22.17
CA THR A 133 2.58 -4.65 22.96
C THR A 133 1.85 -4.11 24.19
N ARG A 134 0.55 -3.84 24.08
CA ARG A 134 -0.27 -3.41 25.23
C ARG A 134 -0.44 -4.51 26.28
N ARG A 135 -0.45 -5.79 25.87
CA ARG A 135 -0.67 -6.95 26.75
C ARG A 135 0.62 -7.49 27.38
N GLY A 136 1.79 -7.07 26.91
CA GLY A 136 3.08 -7.48 27.44
C GLY A 136 4.23 -7.30 26.44
N ALA A 137 5.42 -7.76 26.82
CA ALA A 137 6.59 -7.68 25.96
C ALA A 137 6.46 -8.65 24.77
N LEU A 138 6.64 -8.13 23.54
CA LEU A 138 6.76 -8.94 22.35
C LEU A 138 8.03 -9.80 22.39
N GLY A 139 7.88 -11.09 22.11
CA GLY A 139 8.98 -12.05 22.09
C GLY A 139 9.49 -12.35 20.69
N ARG A 140 10.53 -13.20 20.62
CA ARG A 140 11.08 -13.71 19.35
C ARG A 140 10.05 -14.50 18.52
N SER A 141 9.12 -15.18 19.18
CA SER A 141 8.02 -15.90 18.51
C SER A 141 7.10 -14.94 17.76
N ASP A 142 6.80 -13.78 18.33
CA ASP A 142 6.02 -12.73 17.68
C ASP A 142 6.76 -12.19 16.46
N LYS A 143 8.07 -11.90 16.59
CA LYS A 143 8.92 -11.46 15.47
C LYS A 143 8.78 -12.38 14.26
N GLY A 144 8.93 -13.69 14.47
CA GLY A 144 8.82 -14.68 13.37
C GLY A 144 7.44 -14.70 12.69
N VAL A 145 6.35 -14.46 13.44
CA VAL A 145 5.00 -14.34 12.86
C VAL A 145 4.87 -13.07 12.03
N VAL A 146 5.36 -11.93 12.54
CA VAL A 146 5.35 -10.64 11.85
C VAL A 146 6.13 -10.72 10.54
N LEU A 147 7.37 -11.21 10.57
CA LEU A 147 8.21 -11.32 9.37
C LEU A 147 7.59 -12.23 8.30
N ARG A 148 7.01 -13.37 8.69
CA ARG A 148 6.32 -14.26 7.74
C ARG A 148 5.12 -13.59 7.07
N ARG A 149 4.37 -12.75 7.81
CA ARG A 149 3.26 -11.99 7.23
C ARG A 149 3.75 -10.91 6.27
N LEU A 150 4.77 -10.15 6.65
CA LEU A 150 5.40 -9.15 5.79
C LEU A 150 5.94 -9.76 4.50
N HIS A 151 6.65 -10.89 4.57
CA HIS A 151 7.13 -11.60 3.39
C HIS A 151 6.00 -12.09 2.48
N ARG A 152 4.87 -12.54 3.04
CA ARG A 152 3.71 -12.93 2.25
C ARG A 152 3.11 -11.72 1.51
N SER A 153 2.96 -10.59 2.20
CA SER A 153 2.50 -9.34 1.59
C SER A 153 3.45 -8.86 0.48
N GLN A 154 4.76 -8.98 0.71
CA GLN A 154 5.79 -8.63 -0.28
C GLN A 154 5.72 -9.54 -1.51
N GLN A 155 5.60 -10.85 -1.31
CA GLN A 155 5.45 -11.80 -2.42
C GLN A 155 4.19 -11.50 -3.22
N ARG A 156 3.08 -11.20 -2.55
CA ARG A 156 1.82 -10.83 -3.20
C ARG A 156 1.95 -9.57 -4.06
N LEU A 157 2.66 -8.54 -3.59
CA LEU A 157 2.96 -7.35 -4.43
C LEU A 157 3.88 -7.72 -5.60
N ARG A 158 4.93 -8.50 -5.34
CA ARG A 158 5.89 -8.93 -6.36
C ARG A 158 5.21 -9.65 -7.52
N ASP A 159 4.24 -10.50 -7.23
CA ASP A 159 3.48 -11.25 -8.23
C ASP A 159 2.61 -10.35 -9.14
N THR A 160 2.42 -9.07 -8.76
CA THR A 160 1.74 -8.07 -9.61
C THR A 160 2.66 -7.27 -10.51
N LEU A 161 3.96 -7.25 -10.22
CA LEU A 161 4.95 -6.50 -10.99
C LEU A 161 5.32 -7.29 -12.26
N PRO A 162 5.57 -6.61 -13.39
CA PRO A 162 6.19 -7.27 -14.52
C PRO A 162 7.57 -7.81 -14.12
N PRO A 163 8.03 -8.92 -14.73
CA PRO A 163 9.39 -9.39 -14.51
C PRO A 163 10.37 -8.25 -14.86
N GLU A 164 11.36 -8.01 -13.98
CA GLU A 164 12.47 -7.14 -14.33
C GLU A 164 13.16 -7.70 -15.57
N ASP A 165 13.30 -6.88 -16.61
CA ASP A 165 14.03 -7.28 -17.82
C ASP A 165 15.52 -7.23 -17.51
N PRO A 166 16.23 -8.37 -17.38
CA PRO A 166 17.63 -8.39 -16.97
C PRO A 166 18.57 -7.81 -18.04
N GLN A 167 18.03 -7.42 -19.20
CA GLN A 167 18.77 -6.84 -20.33
C GLN A 167 18.65 -5.31 -20.42
N ALA A 168 17.85 -4.66 -19.57
CA ALA A 168 17.72 -3.20 -19.56
C ALA A 168 18.88 -2.53 -18.79
N VAL A 169 20.10 -2.66 -19.31
CA VAL A 169 21.23 -1.82 -18.94
C VAL A 169 21.45 -0.81 -20.06
N PRO A 170 21.45 0.51 -19.79
CA PRO A 170 21.72 1.53 -20.80
C PRO A 170 23.16 1.45 -21.36
#